data_AF-A0A1J6J5Q3-F1
#
_entry.id   AF-A0A1J6J5Q3-F1
#
_cell.length_a   1.000
_cell.length_b   1.000
_cell.length_c   1.000
_cell.angle_alpha   90.00
_cell.angle_beta   90.00
_cell.angle_gamma   90.00
#
_symmetry.space_group_name_H-M   'P 1'
#
loop_
_entity.id
_entity.type
_entity.pdbx_description
1 polymer ?
#
loop_
_entity_poly.entity_id
_entity_poly.type
_entity_poly.pdbx_seq_one_letter_code
_entity_poly.pdbx_strand_id
1 'polypeptide(L)'
;MAAQIHLLHPLHCLPVSLKTQNPHKQCHYFKQKPINPVVSKLRAAVIGGGPAGSSAAEGLASGGVETFLFERSPASAKPCGGAIPLCMLDEFSIPYHLIDRRVTQMRIISPSNLVVDFGKTLKPHEFIAMLRREVLDSFLRRRAESSGATLMKALVTNLVVPTSSHEPYVIHYTMDNCQRQLAVDVIVGADGANSRVAKSIKAGNYATAIAFQERIKLPEDKMGYYENLAEMYVGNDVSPDFYAWVFPKCDHVAVGTGTVCSKSNIKLFQHGIRTRVKPKIDGGRVIKVEAHPIPEHPRPIRVRGRVALVGDAAGYVTKCSGEGIYFAAKSGRICGEAIVKASEGGEKMISEEDLKREYLRKWDDKYFTTFKFLDILQKVFYGSNAAREALVELCGDEYVQRMTFDSYLYKKLASGNRLNDAKMVMNTISSLVRCNIMGREVEASAQKILSRV
;
A
#
# COMPACT_ATOMS: atom_id res chain seq x y z
N MET A 1 41.76 -8.60 -64.28
CA MET A 1 41.45 -9.08 -65.65
C MET A 1 40.33 -8.22 -66.24
N ALA A 2 40.00 -8.38 -67.52
CA ALA A 2 39.15 -7.50 -68.36
C ALA A 2 37.89 -6.92 -67.66
N ALA A 3 37.45 -5.66 -67.85
CA ALA A 3 37.47 -4.69 -68.99
C ALA A 3 36.24 -4.76 -69.91
N GLN A 4 35.99 -3.66 -70.68
CA GLN A 4 34.75 -3.27 -71.42
C GLN A 4 33.62 -2.72 -70.51
N ILE A 5 33.02 -1.51 -70.67
CA ILE A 5 33.10 -0.35 -71.61
C ILE A 5 32.81 -0.65 -73.10
N HIS A 6 32.03 0.11 -73.90
CA HIS A 6 31.20 1.34 -73.77
C HIS A 6 29.68 1.02 -74.03
N LEU A 7 28.65 1.86 -74.26
CA LEU A 7 28.39 3.29 -74.60
C LEU A 7 27.32 3.88 -73.61
N LEU A 8 26.98 5.19 -73.47
CA LEU A 8 26.57 6.32 -74.36
C LEU A 8 25.19 6.11 -75.04
N HIS A 9 24.23 7.06 -75.05
CA HIS A 9 24.26 8.53 -74.89
C HIS A 9 23.18 9.09 -73.89
N PRO A 10 23.12 10.41 -73.60
CA PRO A 10 22.39 10.99 -72.45
C PRO A 10 21.07 11.71 -72.78
N LEU A 11 20.38 12.26 -71.76
CA LEU A 11 19.81 13.62 -71.77
C LEU A 11 19.41 14.10 -70.34
N HIS A 12 19.05 15.38 -70.21
CA HIS A 12 19.06 16.18 -68.97
C HIS A 12 18.03 15.86 -67.86
N CYS A 13 18.33 16.35 -66.65
CA CYS A 13 17.56 16.23 -65.42
C CYS A 13 16.18 16.92 -65.43
N LEU A 14 15.22 16.32 -64.71
CA LEU A 14 14.15 17.02 -63.99
C LEU A 14 13.97 16.39 -62.60
N PRO A 15 13.65 17.16 -61.54
CA PRO A 15 13.56 16.64 -60.18
C PRO A 15 12.24 15.92 -59.90
N VAL A 16 12.30 14.70 -59.35
CA VAL A 16 11.13 13.92 -58.94
C VAL A 16 10.81 14.18 -57.46
N SER A 17 9.54 14.50 -57.17
CA SER A 17 9.07 14.83 -55.83
C SER A 17 8.87 13.59 -54.94
N LEU A 18 9.33 13.68 -53.68
CA LEU A 18 9.17 12.65 -52.65
C LEU A 18 7.72 12.61 -52.15
N LYS A 19 7.00 11.52 -52.44
CA LYS A 19 5.71 11.21 -51.79
C LYS A 19 5.93 10.37 -50.53
N THR A 20 5.72 10.97 -49.37
CA THR A 20 5.60 10.25 -48.09
C THR A 20 4.27 9.50 -48.03
N GLN A 21 4.30 8.22 -47.63
CA GLN A 21 3.09 7.46 -47.30
C GLN A 21 2.81 7.56 -45.80
N ASN A 22 1.57 7.85 -45.43
CA ASN A 22 1.17 8.15 -44.05
C ASN A 22 0.08 7.15 -43.56
N PRO A 23 0.40 6.20 -42.67
CA PRO A 23 -0.50 5.09 -42.30
C PRO A 23 -1.52 5.48 -41.21
N HIS A 24 -2.49 6.32 -41.55
CA HIS A 24 -3.64 6.58 -40.67
C HIS A 24 -4.55 5.35 -40.55
N LYS A 25 -4.44 4.60 -39.46
CA LYS A 25 -5.48 3.64 -39.05
C LYS A 25 -6.76 4.40 -38.65
N GLN A 26 -7.86 4.17 -39.36
CA GLN A 26 -9.17 4.74 -39.01
C GLN A 26 -9.72 4.09 -37.74
N CYS A 27 -10.03 4.90 -36.73
CA CYS A 27 -10.86 4.47 -35.60
C CYS A 27 -12.34 4.50 -36.02
N HIS A 28 -12.95 3.33 -36.24
CA HIS A 28 -14.39 3.26 -36.51
C HIS A 28 -15.20 3.63 -35.26
N TYR A 29 -15.94 4.73 -35.34
CA TYR A 29 -16.97 5.08 -34.37
C TYR A 29 -18.16 4.13 -34.52
N PHE A 30 -18.35 3.23 -33.55
CA PHE A 30 -19.57 2.44 -33.44
C PHE A 30 -20.74 3.33 -32.99
N LYS A 31 -21.74 3.53 -33.86
CA LYS A 31 -23.05 4.01 -33.41
C LYS A 31 -23.70 2.93 -32.53
N GLN A 32 -24.15 3.30 -31.34
CA GLN A 32 -24.92 2.40 -30.49
C GLN A 32 -26.28 2.08 -31.14
N LYS A 33 -26.70 0.81 -31.09
CA LYS A 33 -28.10 0.44 -31.33
C LYS A 33 -28.94 0.80 -30.09
N PRO A 34 -30.25 1.09 -30.25
CA PRO A 34 -31.15 1.18 -29.10
C PRO A 34 -31.17 -0.15 -28.33
N ILE A 35 -31.18 -0.05 -27.00
CA ILE A 35 -31.12 -1.18 -26.08
C ILE A 35 -32.54 -1.51 -25.63
N ASN A 36 -32.99 -2.76 -25.84
CA ASN A 36 -34.24 -3.25 -25.26
C ASN A 36 -34.10 -3.34 -23.73
N PRO A 37 -35.17 -3.09 -22.95
CA PRO A 37 -35.13 -3.08 -21.49
C PRO A 37 -35.11 -4.49 -20.89
N VAL A 38 -34.09 -5.27 -21.23
CA VAL A 38 -33.52 -6.22 -20.26
C VAL A 38 -32.93 -5.36 -19.15
N VAL A 39 -33.25 -5.65 -17.88
CA VAL A 39 -32.58 -5.00 -16.75
C VAL A 39 -31.12 -5.46 -16.77
N SER A 40 -30.24 -4.63 -17.35
CA SER A 40 -28.82 -4.91 -17.39
C SER A 40 -28.29 -4.84 -15.96
N LYS A 41 -27.69 -5.93 -15.48
CA LYS A 41 -27.07 -5.96 -14.15
C LYS A 41 -26.14 -4.77 -13.94
N LEU A 42 -26.14 -4.26 -12.71
CA LEU A 42 -25.33 -3.14 -12.24
C LEU A 42 -23.90 -3.26 -12.75
N ARG A 43 -23.40 -2.19 -13.35
CA ARG A 43 -22.11 -2.14 -14.03
C ARG A 43 -21.13 -1.42 -13.11
N ALA A 44 -20.11 -2.13 -12.65
CA ALA A 44 -19.14 -1.65 -11.66
C ALA A 44 -17.74 -1.52 -12.25
N ALA A 45 -17.09 -0.38 -12.04
CA ALA A 45 -15.66 -0.24 -12.31
C ALA A 45 -14.84 -0.13 -11.02
N VAL A 46 -13.78 -0.92 -10.94
CA VAL A 46 -12.82 -0.87 -9.85
C VAL A 46 -11.50 -0.34 -10.40
N ILE A 47 -11.07 0.82 -9.91
CA ILE A 47 -9.93 1.55 -10.48
C ILE A 47 -8.69 1.28 -9.63
N GLY A 48 -7.77 0.44 -10.11
CA GLY A 48 -6.51 0.07 -9.46
C GLY A 48 -6.46 -1.38 -8.98
N GLY A 49 -5.71 -2.24 -9.67
CA GLY A 49 -5.54 -3.67 -9.39
C GLY A 49 -4.50 -3.98 -8.33
N GLY A 50 -4.46 -3.21 -7.24
CA GLY A 50 -3.77 -3.58 -6.00
C GLY A 50 -4.66 -4.45 -5.10
N PRO A 51 -4.25 -4.73 -3.84
CA PRO A 51 -5.02 -5.59 -2.92
C PRO A 51 -6.46 -5.11 -2.68
N ALA A 52 -6.67 -3.79 -2.55
CA ALA A 52 -8.00 -3.22 -2.38
C ALA A 52 -8.91 -3.45 -3.57
N GLY A 53 -8.50 -3.02 -4.78
CA GLY A 53 -9.35 -3.15 -5.97
C GLY A 53 -9.56 -4.60 -6.38
N SER A 54 -8.54 -5.45 -6.23
CA SER A 54 -8.69 -6.89 -6.49
C SER A 54 -9.73 -7.53 -5.55
N SER A 55 -9.67 -7.21 -4.25
CA SER A 55 -10.64 -7.74 -3.27
C SER A 55 -12.04 -7.16 -3.42
N ALA A 56 -12.16 -5.91 -3.91
CA ALA A 56 -13.45 -5.32 -4.27
C ALA A 56 -14.04 -6.00 -5.51
N ALA A 57 -13.24 -6.19 -6.56
CA ALA A 57 -13.67 -6.83 -7.80
C ALA A 57 -14.04 -8.31 -7.60
N GLU A 58 -13.27 -9.04 -6.77
CA GLU A 58 -13.63 -10.38 -6.29
C GLU A 58 -15.03 -10.39 -5.65
N GLY A 59 -15.29 -9.49 -4.69
CA GLY A 59 -16.58 -9.41 -4.00
C GLY A 59 -17.74 -9.05 -4.92
N LEU A 60 -17.55 -8.07 -5.81
CA LEU A 60 -18.55 -7.63 -6.79
C LEU A 60 -18.92 -8.73 -7.78
N ALA A 61 -17.92 -9.35 -8.44
CA ALA A 61 -18.15 -10.36 -9.46
C ALA A 61 -18.71 -11.66 -8.87
N SER A 62 -18.23 -12.09 -7.70
CA SER A 62 -18.81 -13.23 -6.96
C SER A 62 -20.26 -13.00 -6.53
N GLY A 63 -20.66 -11.73 -6.37
CA GLY A 63 -22.03 -11.31 -6.13
C GLY A 63 -22.87 -11.05 -7.39
N GLY A 64 -22.35 -11.37 -8.57
CA GLY A 64 -23.06 -11.28 -9.85
C GLY A 64 -23.01 -9.91 -10.55
N VAL A 65 -22.31 -8.90 -10.02
CA VAL A 65 -22.24 -7.54 -10.60
C VAL A 65 -21.30 -7.51 -11.82
N GLU A 66 -21.66 -6.88 -12.94
CA GLU A 66 -20.78 -6.78 -14.12
C GLU A 66 -19.56 -5.91 -13.78
N THR A 67 -18.40 -6.54 -13.62
CA THR A 67 -17.27 -5.91 -12.93
C THR A 67 -16.05 -5.72 -13.85
N PHE A 68 -15.58 -4.48 -13.96
CA PHE A 68 -14.40 -4.09 -14.73
C PHE A 68 -13.27 -3.64 -13.80
N LEU A 69 -12.20 -4.44 -13.68
CA LEU A 69 -11.03 -4.13 -12.85
C LEU A 69 -9.92 -3.49 -13.69
N PHE A 70 -9.66 -2.19 -13.48
CA PHE A 70 -8.63 -1.46 -14.22
C PHE A 70 -7.26 -1.53 -13.53
N GLU A 71 -6.24 -1.99 -14.25
CA GLU A 71 -4.84 -1.92 -13.80
C GLU A 71 -3.89 -1.50 -14.94
N ARG A 72 -3.14 -0.43 -14.70
CA ARG A 72 -2.20 0.19 -15.66
C ARG A 72 -0.91 -0.59 -15.87
N SER A 73 -0.50 -1.43 -14.91
CA SER A 73 0.79 -2.11 -14.92
C SER A 73 0.77 -3.42 -14.10
N PRO A 74 0.07 -4.48 -14.55
CA PRO A 74 -0.11 -5.70 -13.76
C PRO A 74 1.19 -6.39 -13.31
N ALA A 75 2.27 -6.29 -14.10
CA ALA A 75 3.59 -6.84 -13.73
C ALA A 75 4.33 -6.04 -12.64
N SER A 76 3.80 -4.89 -12.23
CA SER A 76 4.37 -4.00 -11.21
C SER A 76 3.51 -3.99 -9.94
N ALA A 77 4.09 -3.53 -8.85
CA ALA A 77 3.44 -3.37 -7.56
C ALA A 77 3.95 -2.13 -6.82
N LYS A 78 3.15 -1.55 -5.92
CA LYS A 78 3.61 -0.40 -5.11
C LYS A 78 4.74 -0.83 -4.15
N PRO A 79 5.79 -0.01 -3.95
CA PRO A 79 6.83 -0.25 -2.95
C PRO A 79 6.25 -0.55 -1.57
N CYS A 80 6.83 -1.53 -0.88
CA CYS A 80 6.32 -2.01 0.40
C CYS A 80 7.30 -2.97 1.06
N GLY A 81 7.35 -2.95 2.40
CA GLY A 81 8.02 -3.97 3.20
C GLY A 81 7.34 -5.35 3.15
N GLY A 82 6.07 -5.42 2.73
CA GLY A 82 5.42 -6.69 2.36
C GLY A 82 5.17 -7.68 3.51
N ALA A 83 4.97 -7.18 4.73
CA ALA A 83 4.50 -7.98 5.87
C ALA A 83 2.96 -8.02 5.88
N ILE A 84 2.36 -9.19 6.12
CA ILE A 84 0.90 -9.35 6.33
C ILE A 84 0.60 -10.17 7.59
N PRO A 85 -0.55 -9.93 8.25
CA PRO A 85 -0.97 -10.67 9.43
C PRO A 85 -1.54 -12.05 9.09
N LEU A 86 -1.55 -12.99 10.04
CA LEU A 86 -2.09 -14.35 9.86
C LEU A 86 -3.55 -14.33 9.43
N CYS A 87 -4.39 -13.47 10.04
CA CYS A 87 -5.79 -13.37 9.63
C CYS A 87 -5.99 -12.94 8.17
N MET A 88 -4.97 -12.35 7.50
CA MET A 88 -5.04 -12.09 6.06
C MET A 88 -4.83 -13.36 5.24
N LEU A 89 -4.00 -14.31 5.71
CA LEU A 89 -3.82 -15.61 5.05
C LEU A 89 -5.16 -16.35 5.02
N ASP A 90 -5.87 -16.40 6.15
CA ASP A 90 -7.12 -17.13 6.27
C ASP A 90 -8.27 -16.40 5.55
N GLU A 91 -8.51 -15.11 5.87
CA GLU A 91 -9.61 -14.35 5.26
C GLU A 91 -9.48 -14.26 3.73
N PHE A 92 -8.27 -14.15 3.19
CA PHE A 92 -8.03 -14.04 1.74
C PHE A 92 -7.48 -15.35 1.13
N SER A 93 -7.57 -16.46 1.87
CA SER A 93 -7.18 -17.82 1.47
C SER A 93 -5.85 -17.87 0.71
N ILE A 94 -4.85 -17.14 1.21
CA ILE A 94 -3.55 -16.94 0.56
C ILE A 94 -2.71 -18.21 0.74
N PRO A 95 -2.32 -18.92 -0.34
CA PRO A 95 -1.55 -20.14 -0.21
C PRO A 95 -0.21 -19.91 0.48
N TYR A 96 0.13 -20.80 1.41
CA TYR A 96 1.36 -20.70 2.20
C TYR A 96 2.64 -20.80 1.35
N HIS A 97 2.56 -21.28 0.10
CA HIS A 97 3.67 -21.28 -0.86
C HIS A 97 3.96 -19.91 -1.50
N LEU A 98 3.11 -18.90 -1.29
CA LEU A 98 3.38 -17.50 -1.69
C LEU A 98 4.18 -16.72 -0.63
N ILE A 99 4.41 -17.33 0.53
CA ILE A 99 5.12 -16.72 1.67
C ILE A 99 6.62 -16.90 1.43
N ASP A 100 7.32 -15.78 1.21
CA ASP A 100 8.77 -15.78 0.98
C ASP A 100 9.57 -16.09 2.26
N ARG A 101 9.11 -15.59 3.42
CA ARG A 101 9.69 -15.89 4.76
C ARG A 101 8.61 -15.89 5.85
N ARG A 102 8.80 -16.72 6.88
CA ARG A 102 7.96 -16.76 8.08
C ARG A 102 8.72 -16.13 9.24
N VAL A 103 8.42 -14.88 9.55
CA VAL A 103 9.15 -14.12 10.57
C VAL A 103 8.59 -14.44 11.95
N THR A 104 9.37 -15.14 12.77
CA THR A 104 9.06 -15.48 14.17
C THR A 104 9.87 -14.66 15.17
N GLN A 105 10.76 -13.78 14.69
CA GLN A 105 11.52 -12.85 15.51
C GLN A 105 11.50 -11.46 14.86
N MET A 106 11.15 -10.44 15.64
CA MET A 106 11.32 -9.03 15.26
C MET A 106 12.35 -8.43 16.22
N ARG A 107 13.33 -7.68 15.73
CA ARG A 107 14.17 -6.83 16.59
C ARG A 107 13.72 -5.39 16.52
N ILE A 108 13.65 -4.75 17.67
CA ILE A 108 13.40 -3.30 17.77
C ILE A 108 14.67 -2.67 18.32
N ILE A 109 15.24 -1.73 17.56
CA ILE A 109 16.53 -1.10 17.83
C ILE A 109 16.30 0.39 18.11
N SER A 110 16.74 0.86 19.27
CA SER A 110 16.51 2.21 19.78
C SER A 110 17.48 3.27 19.21
N PRO A 111 17.29 4.57 19.50
CA PRO A 111 18.23 5.62 19.09
C PRO A 111 19.67 5.34 19.53
N SER A 112 19.88 4.92 20.78
CA SER A 112 21.17 4.52 21.36
C SER A 112 21.66 3.12 20.99
N ASN A 113 20.85 2.35 20.24
CA ASN A 113 21.06 0.94 19.89
C ASN A 113 20.86 -0.07 21.03
N LEU A 114 19.98 0.23 22.01
CA LEU A 114 19.34 -0.84 22.77
C LEU A 114 18.59 -1.75 21.79
N VAL A 115 18.79 -3.06 21.88
CA VAL A 115 18.13 -4.06 21.03
C VAL A 115 17.20 -4.90 21.89
N VAL A 116 15.94 -5.00 21.47
CA VAL A 116 14.94 -5.87 22.09
C VAL A 116 14.44 -6.90 21.08
N ASP A 117 14.56 -8.18 21.45
CA ASP A 117 13.94 -9.30 20.73
C ASP A 117 12.44 -9.39 21.06
N PHE A 118 11.62 -9.23 20.03
CA PHE A 118 10.17 -9.10 20.06
C PHE A 118 9.54 -10.28 19.28
N GLY A 119 8.82 -11.15 19.99
CA GLY A 119 8.29 -12.40 19.42
C GLY A 119 8.29 -13.59 20.38
N LYS A 120 8.81 -13.43 21.60
CA LYS A 120 8.91 -14.52 22.61
C LYS A 120 7.54 -15.09 23.00
N THR A 121 6.47 -14.32 22.81
CA THR A 121 5.09 -14.69 23.12
C THR A 121 4.30 -15.27 21.95
N LEU A 122 4.94 -15.51 20.80
CA LEU A 122 4.30 -16.15 19.64
C LEU A 122 3.99 -17.62 19.95
N LYS A 123 2.77 -18.06 19.63
CA LYS A 123 2.38 -19.47 19.70
C LYS A 123 3.08 -20.24 18.55
N PRO A 124 3.30 -21.57 18.63
CA PRO A 124 4.12 -22.30 17.64
C PRO A 124 3.65 -22.26 16.17
N HIS A 125 2.40 -21.86 15.91
CA HIS A 125 1.84 -21.66 14.57
C HIS A 125 1.85 -20.19 14.10
N GLU A 126 2.29 -19.26 14.95
CA GLU A 126 2.22 -17.82 14.71
C GLU A 126 3.52 -17.24 14.14
N PHE A 127 3.39 -16.44 13.09
CA PHE A 127 4.49 -15.75 12.43
C PHE A 127 3.95 -14.53 11.66
N ILE A 128 4.82 -13.56 11.38
CA ILE A 128 4.53 -12.50 10.41
C ILE A 128 4.85 -13.05 9.01
N ALA A 129 3.86 -13.05 8.11
CA ALA A 129 4.03 -13.58 6.77
C ALA A 129 4.68 -12.51 5.87
N MET A 130 5.86 -12.82 5.32
CA MET A 130 6.58 -11.91 4.44
C MET A 130 6.41 -12.32 2.98
N LEU A 131 5.86 -11.43 2.16
CA LEU A 131 5.63 -11.66 0.73
C LEU A 131 6.19 -10.53 -0.13
N ARG A 132 6.54 -10.85 -1.37
CA ARG A 132 6.66 -9.92 -2.50
C ARG A 132 5.27 -9.46 -2.96
N ARG A 133 5.12 -8.15 -3.18
CA ARG A 133 3.83 -7.56 -3.56
C ARG A 133 3.41 -7.88 -4.98
N GLU A 134 4.37 -8.00 -5.89
CA GLU A 134 4.16 -8.49 -7.25
C GLU A 134 3.55 -9.91 -7.29
N VAL A 135 3.83 -10.75 -6.28
CA VAL A 135 3.22 -12.10 -6.12
C VAL A 135 1.82 -12.00 -5.54
N LEU A 136 1.65 -11.29 -4.41
CA LEU A 136 0.36 -11.13 -3.73
C LEU A 136 -0.70 -10.42 -4.60
N ASP A 137 -0.34 -9.31 -5.24
CA ASP A 137 -1.24 -8.56 -6.11
C ASP A 137 -1.61 -9.39 -7.36
N SER A 138 -0.69 -10.22 -7.87
CA SER A 138 -0.95 -11.18 -8.96
C SER A 138 -1.92 -12.31 -8.56
N PHE A 139 -1.82 -12.80 -7.32
CA PHE A 139 -2.75 -13.79 -6.77
C PHE A 139 -4.16 -13.20 -6.60
N LEU A 140 -4.28 -12.04 -5.97
CA LEU A 140 -5.58 -11.41 -5.69
C LEU A 140 -6.29 -10.97 -6.99
N ARG A 141 -5.59 -10.45 -8.00
CA ARG A 141 -6.19 -10.14 -9.31
C ARG A 141 -6.73 -11.39 -10.00
N ARG A 142 -5.94 -12.47 -10.04
CA ARG A 142 -6.38 -13.73 -10.67
C ARG A 142 -7.59 -14.34 -9.96
N ARG A 143 -7.72 -14.20 -8.64
CA ARG A 143 -8.95 -14.55 -7.92
C ARG A 143 -10.15 -13.73 -8.40
N ALA A 144 -10.01 -12.41 -8.53
CA ALA A 144 -11.08 -11.57 -9.08
C ALA A 144 -11.45 -11.95 -10.53
N GLU A 145 -10.47 -12.25 -11.39
CA GLU A 145 -10.70 -12.77 -12.75
C GLU A 145 -11.44 -14.11 -12.73
N SER A 146 -11.05 -15.05 -11.85
CA SER A 146 -11.75 -16.33 -11.66
C SER A 146 -13.17 -16.19 -11.08
N SER A 147 -13.45 -15.12 -10.33
CA SER A 147 -14.79 -14.73 -9.88
C SER A 147 -15.63 -14.05 -10.96
N GLY A 148 -15.10 -13.80 -12.17
CA GLY A 148 -15.80 -13.19 -13.30
C GLY A 148 -15.53 -11.71 -13.54
N ALA A 149 -14.57 -11.09 -12.83
CA ALA A 149 -14.20 -9.69 -13.10
C ALA A 149 -13.33 -9.56 -14.36
N THR A 150 -13.70 -8.65 -15.26
CA THR A 150 -12.93 -8.36 -16.47
C THR A 150 -11.71 -7.49 -16.15
N LEU A 151 -10.49 -8.04 -16.27
CA LEU A 151 -9.24 -7.31 -16.06
C LEU A 151 -8.91 -6.39 -17.26
N MET A 152 -9.22 -5.11 -17.11
CA MET A 152 -8.87 -4.04 -18.05
C MET A 152 -7.41 -3.62 -17.83
N LYS A 153 -6.49 -4.09 -18.68
CA LYS A 153 -5.05 -3.76 -18.64
C LYS A 153 -4.79 -2.34 -19.19
N ALA A 154 -5.30 -1.34 -18.49
CA ALA A 154 -5.49 0.02 -18.98
C ALA A 154 -5.18 1.09 -17.94
N LEU A 155 -4.72 2.26 -18.41
CA LEU A 155 -4.51 3.46 -17.60
C LEU A 155 -5.76 4.34 -17.65
N VAL A 156 -6.47 4.50 -16.54
CA VAL A 156 -7.60 5.45 -16.45
C VAL A 156 -7.08 6.89 -16.50
N THR A 157 -7.54 7.65 -17.49
CA THR A 157 -7.12 9.01 -17.80
C THR A 157 -8.12 10.05 -17.27
N ASN A 158 -9.41 9.78 -17.27
CA ASN A 158 -10.41 10.65 -16.65
C ASN A 158 -11.61 9.89 -16.07
N LEU A 159 -12.32 10.54 -15.15
CA LEU A 159 -13.64 10.13 -14.69
C LEU A 159 -14.58 11.33 -14.80
N VAL A 160 -15.57 11.22 -15.67
CA VAL A 160 -16.72 12.13 -15.76
C VAL A 160 -17.74 11.71 -14.70
N VAL A 161 -18.06 12.63 -13.81
CA VAL A 161 -19.13 12.50 -12.81
C VAL A 161 -20.42 13.06 -13.44
N PRO A 162 -21.55 12.33 -13.43
CA PRO A 162 -22.80 12.80 -13.99
C PRO A 162 -23.38 13.97 -13.21
N THR A 163 -24.25 14.75 -13.85
CA THR A 163 -25.02 15.83 -13.18
C THR A 163 -26.31 15.31 -12.56
N SER A 164 -26.89 14.25 -13.14
CA SER A 164 -28.09 13.57 -12.62
C SER A 164 -27.76 12.30 -11.82
N SER A 165 -28.58 12.01 -10.81
CA SER A 165 -28.54 10.72 -10.08
C SER A 165 -28.90 9.51 -10.95
N HIS A 166 -29.49 9.69 -12.12
CA HIS A 166 -29.93 8.60 -13.00
C HIS A 166 -28.99 8.33 -14.19
N GLU A 167 -27.97 9.16 -14.39
CA GLU A 167 -26.98 9.00 -15.45
C GLU A 167 -25.80 8.11 -14.98
N PRO A 168 -25.15 7.38 -15.91
CA PRO A 168 -23.93 6.61 -15.61
C PRO A 168 -22.69 7.51 -15.50
N TYR A 169 -21.68 7.02 -14.81
CA TYR A 169 -20.33 7.59 -14.81
C TYR A 169 -19.59 7.16 -16.07
N VAL A 170 -18.80 8.06 -16.68
CA VAL A 170 -18.00 7.74 -17.87
C VAL A 170 -16.51 7.76 -17.54
N ILE A 171 -15.87 6.61 -17.71
CA ILE A 171 -14.44 6.40 -17.47
C ILE A 171 -13.71 6.50 -18.80
N HIS A 172 -12.75 7.42 -18.89
CA HIS A 172 -11.83 7.51 -20.02
C HIS A 172 -10.55 6.77 -19.66
N TYR A 173 -10.01 5.98 -20.60
CA TYR A 173 -8.81 5.19 -20.36
C TYR A 173 -7.96 4.99 -21.62
N THR A 174 -6.65 4.85 -21.43
CA THR A 174 -5.72 4.39 -22.47
C THR A 174 -5.58 2.87 -22.39
N MET A 175 -5.78 2.18 -23.52
CA MET A 175 -5.43 0.77 -23.70
C MET A 175 -4.84 0.60 -25.10
N ASP A 176 -3.69 -0.07 -25.20
CA ASP A 176 -2.93 -0.25 -26.45
C ASP A 176 -2.62 1.07 -27.18
N ASN A 177 -2.30 2.12 -26.41
CA ASN A 177 -2.14 3.51 -26.83
C ASN A 177 -3.41 4.20 -27.42
N CYS A 178 -4.53 3.50 -27.57
CA CYS A 178 -5.80 4.10 -27.95
C CYS A 178 -6.54 4.68 -26.73
N GLN A 179 -7.12 5.88 -26.88
CA GLN A 179 -8.14 6.36 -25.94
C GLN A 179 -9.45 5.59 -26.15
N ARG A 180 -10.09 5.19 -25.06
CA ARG A 180 -11.38 4.50 -25.02
C ARG A 180 -12.23 5.06 -23.87
N GLN A 181 -13.53 4.77 -23.91
CA GLN A 181 -14.48 5.14 -22.86
C GLN A 181 -15.30 3.93 -22.43
N LEU A 182 -15.78 3.93 -21.19
CA LEU A 182 -16.72 2.95 -20.65
C LEU A 182 -17.71 3.67 -19.73
N ALA A 183 -19.01 3.50 -19.96
CA ALA A 183 -20.06 3.91 -19.05
C ALA A 183 -20.29 2.83 -18.00
N VAL A 184 -20.41 3.20 -16.72
CA VAL A 184 -20.69 2.31 -15.58
C VAL A 184 -21.58 3.01 -14.55
N ASP A 185 -22.24 2.23 -13.70
CA ASP A 185 -23.18 2.74 -12.71
C ASP A 185 -22.48 3.08 -11.39
N VAL A 186 -21.56 2.25 -10.93
CA VAL A 186 -20.87 2.38 -9.63
C VAL A 186 -19.36 2.32 -9.80
N ILE A 187 -18.62 3.07 -8.98
CA ILE A 187 -17.15 3.12 -9.03
C ILE A 187 -16.52 2.87 -7.66
N VAL A 188 -15.53 1.97 -7.62
CA VAL A 188 -14.64 1.77 -6.47
C VAL A 188 -13.26 2.31 -6.80
N GLY A 189 -12.91 3.44 -6.19
CA GLY A 189 -11.58 4.06 -6.29
C GLY A 189 -10.57 3.35 -5.39
N ALA A 190 -9.69 2.54 -5.99
CA ALA A 190 -8.61 1.80 -5.33
C ALA A 190 -7.21 2.25 -5.83
N ASP A 191 -7.13 3.39 -6.52
CA ASP A 191 -6.03 3.84 -7.37
C ASP A 191 -4.87 4.52 -6.61
N GLY A 192 -4.61 4.02 -5.40
CA GLY A 192 -3.46 4.38 -4.58
C GLY A 192 -3.53 5.77 -3.94
N ALA A 193 -2.44 6.17 -3.30
CA ALA A 193 -2.35 7.43 -2.57
C ALA A 193 -2.51 8.69 -3.47
N ASN A 194 -2.25 8.54 -4.77
CA ASN A 194 -2.35 9.61 -5.77
C ASN A 194 -3.70 9.65 -6.53
N SER A 195 -4.70 8.92 -6.02
CA SER A 195 -6.02 8.67 -6.63
C SER A 195 -6.56 9.81 -7.51
N ARG A 196 -6.90 9.46 -8.76
CA ARG A 196 -7.66 10.28 -9.71
C ARG A 196 -9.14 10.27 -9.35
N VAL A 197 -9.68 9.12 -8.95
CA VAL A 197 -11.10 8.99 -8.55
C VAL A 197 -11.44 9.96 -7.41
N ALA A 198 -10.60 10.00 -6.37
CA ALA A 198 -10.73 10.93 -5.25
C ALA A 198 -10.68 12.41 -5.68
N LYS A 199 -9.93 12.75 -6.74
CA LYS A 199 -9.87 14.11 -7.28
C LYS A 199 -11.15 14.46 -8.06
N SER A 200 -11.64 13.56 -8.93
CA SER A 200 -12.89 13.75 -9.67
C SER A 200 -14.09 13.97 -8.75
N ILE A 201 -14.20 13.21 -7.64
CA ILE A 201 -15.28 13.41 -6.66
C ILE A 201 -15.00 14.53 -5.64
N LYS A 202 -13.92 15.31 -5.77
CA LYS A 202 -13.52 16.37 -4.82
C LYS A 202 -13.47 15.88 -3.37
N ALA A 203 -12.75 14.77 -3.13
CA ALA A 203 -12.75 14.02 -1.86
C ALA A 203 -12.07 14.71 -0.66
N GLY A 204 -11.45 15.88 -0.87
CA GLY A 204 -10.53 16.49 0.08
C GLY A 204 -9.12 15.87 0.04
N ASN A 205 -8.15 16.60 0.59
CA ASN A 205 -6.78 16.16 0.72
C ASN A 205 -6.54 15.44 2.06
N TYR A 206 -5.38 14.81 2.19
CA TYR A 206 -4.89 14.18 3.42
C TYR A 206 -3.36 14.34 3.56
N ALA A 207 -2.85 14.10 4.77
CA ALA A 207 -1.41 14.00 5.00
C ALA A 207 -0.88 12.68 4.43
N THR A 208 0.38 12.71 4.00
CA THR A 208 1.12 11.55 3.50
C THR A 208 2.52 11.54 4.10
N ALA A 209 3.01 10.37 4.52
CA ALA A 209 4.44 10.11 4.59
C ALA A 209 5.00 9.90 3.18
N ILE A 210 6.30 10.11 3.00
CA ILE A 210 7.07 9.48 1.92
C ILE A 210 7.75 8.24 2.50
N ALA A 211 7.58 7.09 1.88
CA ALA A 211 8.37 5.89 2.16
C ALA A 211 9.40 5.69 1.03
N PHE A 212 10.59 5.23 1.41
CA PHE A 212 11.71 4.94 0.51
C PHE A 212 12.32 3.59 0.93
N GLN A 213 12.68 2.74 -0.03
CA GLN A 213 13.38 1.49 0.25
C GLN A 213 14.32 1.09 -0.88
N GLU A 214 15.37 0.37 -0.50
CA GLU A 214 16.26 -0.36 -1.39
C GLU A 214 15.99 -1.86 -1.20
N ARG A 215 15.74 -2.57 -2.31
CA ARG A 215 15.79 -4.03 -2.32
C ARG A 215 17.25 -4.42 -2.50
N ILE A 216 17.83 -5.10 -1.50
CA ILE A 216 19.25 -5.46 -1.47
C ILE A 216 19.36 -6.97 -1.46
N LYS A 217 19.82 -7.54 -2.58
CA LYS A 217 20.14 -8.97 -2.68
C LYS A 217 21.41 -9.24 -1.89
N LEU A 218 21.35 -10.16 -0.93
CA LEU A 218 22.45 -10.47 -0.04
C LEU A 218 23.14 -11.81 -0.43
N PRO A 219 24.39 -12.01 0.01
CA PRO A 219 25.00 -13.34 0.12
C PRO A 219 24.17 -14.31 0.98
N GLU A 220 24.42 -15.62 0.85
CA GLU A 220 23.60 -16.66 1.49
C GLU A 220 23.76 -16.70 3.02
N ASP A 221 24.96 -16.48 3.55
CA ASP A 221 25.21 -16.33 5.00
C ASP A 221 24.42 -15.15 5.59
N LYS A 222 24.38 -14.03 4.87
CA LYS A 222 23.66 -12.83 5.24
C LYS A 222 22.14 -13.00 5.12
N MET A 223 21.66 -13.79 4.16
CA MET A 223 20.25 -14.19 4.10
C MET A 223 19.87 -15.13 5.26
N GLY A 224 20.76 -16.03 5.68
CA GLY A 224 20.53 -16.94 6.81
C GLY A 224 20.28 -16.20 8.14
N TYR A 225 20.96 -15.09 8.39
CA TYR A 225 20.67 -14.19 9.53
C TYR A 225 19.24 -13.64 9.51
N TYR A 226 18.63 -13.53 8.33
CA TYR A 226 17.29 -12.98 8.09
C TYR A 226 16.26 -14.06 7.71
N GLU A 227 16.50 -15.34 8.00
CA GLU A 227 15.60 -16.45 7.67
C GLU A 227 14.21 -16.29 8.32
N ASN A 228 14.18 -16.05 9.64
CA ASN A 228 12.97 -15.84 10.43
C ASN A 228 12.96 -14.49 11.19
N LEU A 229 13.92 -13.61 10.89
CA LEU A 229 14.15 -12.33 11.57
C LEU A 229 13.75 -11.14 10.68
N ALA A 230 13.02 -10.19 11.25
CA ALA A 230 12.85 -8.84 10.71
C ALA A 230 13.36 -7.79 11.73
N GLU A 231 13.70 -6.59 11.26
CA GLU A 231 14.25 -5.54 12.14
C GLU A 231 13.57 -4.19 11.91
N MET A 232 13.31 -3.48 13.01
CA MET A 232 12.74 -2.13 13.06
C MET A 232 13.70 -1.21 13.84
N TYR A 233 14.01 -0.07 13.27
CA TYR A 233 14.97 0.91 13.79
C TYR A 233 14.26 2.25 14.02
N VAL A 234 14.41 2.81 15.22
CA VAL A 234 13.80 4.09 15.60
C VAL A 234 14.85 5.09 16.09
N GLY A 235 14.84 6.31 15.55
CA GLY A 235 15.76 7.39 15.93
C GLY A 235 15.85 8.46 14.86
N ASN A 236 16.06 9.74 15.25
CA ASN A 236 16.06 10.88 14.33
C ASN A 236 17.02 10.76 13.13
N ASP A 237 18.08 9.95 13.24
CA ASP A 237 19.03 9.65 12.16
C ASP A 237 18.47 8.70 11.08
N VAL A 238 17.53 7.83 11.46
CA VAL A 238 16.85 6.91 10.54
C VAL A 238 15.43 7.31 10.19
N SER A 239 14.74 8.07 11.06
CA SER A 239 13.47 8.76 10.79
C SER A 239 13.08 9.70 11.95
N PRO A 240 12.66 10.96 11.68
CA PRO A 240 12.33 11.94 12.72
C PRO A 240 10.91 11.77 13.29
N ASP A 241 10.02 11.03 12.61
CA ASP A 241 8.59 10.92 12.94
C ASP A 241 7.96 9.54 12.59
N PHE A 242 8.77 8.60 12.11
CA PHE A 242 8.40 7.24 11.75
C PHE A 242 9.55 6.28 12.13
N TYR A 243 9.69 5.12 11.47
CA TYR A 243 10.78 4.15 11.67
C TYR A 243 11.44 3.73 10.35
N ALA A 244 12.60 3.10 10.45
CA ALA A 244 13.29 2.39 9.38
C ALA A 244 13.24 0.86 9.59
N TRP A 245 13.41 0.07 8.54
CA TRP A 245 13.21 -1.39 8.58
C TRP A 245 14.23 -2.17 7.77
N VAL A 246 14.46 -3.43 8.18
CA VAL A 246 15.09 -4.48 7.36
C VAL A 246 14.17 -5.69 7.34
N PHE A 247 13.46 -5.88 6.23
CA PHE A 247 12.38 -6.85 6.09
C PHE A 247 12.69 -7.87 4.99
N PRO A 248 12.83 -9.18 5.30
CA PRO A 248 13.31 -10.16 4.34
C PRO A 248 12.26 -10.64 3.34
N LYS A 249 12.78 -11.22 2.25
CA LYS A 249 12.10 -11.92 1.15
C LYS A 249 12.91 -13.17 0.78
N CYS A 250 12.62 -13.76 -0.38
CA CYS A 250 13.24 -14.98 -0.86
C CYS A 250 14.78 -14.89 -0.93
N ASP A 251 15.32 -13.86 -1.56
CA ASP A 251 16.75 -13.72 -1.90
C ASP A 251 17.30 -12.30 -1.65
N HIS A 252 16.54 -11.48 -0.95
CA HIS A 252 16.87 -10.09 -0.65
C HIS A 252 16.15 -9.60 0.60
N VAL A 253 16.68 -8.52 1.18
CA VAL A 253 15.98 -7.70 2.17
C VAL A 253 15.47 -6.41 1.53
N ALA A 254 14.36 -5.88 2.04
CA ALA A 254 13.97 -4.50 1.83
C ALA A 254 14.53 -3.67 3.00
N VAL A 255 15.50 -2.80 2.73
CA VAL A 255 16.06 -1.82 3.68
C VAL A 255 15.45 -0.46 3.36
N GLY A 256 14.64 0.09 4.26
CA GLY A 256 13.91 1.31 3.98
C GLY A 256 13.57 2.15 5.20
N THR A 257 12.96 3.31 4.95
CA THR A 257 12.50 4.25 5.96
C THR A 257 11.34 5.11 5.42
N GLY A 258 10.66 5.85 6.31
CA GLY A 258 9.69 6.85 5.92
C GLY A 258 9.76 8.13 6.77
N THR A 259 9.10 9.19 6.32
CA THR A 259 8.87 10.42 7.10
C THR A 259 7.67 11.21 6.58
N VAL A 260 6.97 11.92 7.46
CA VAL A 260 5.85 12.82 7.16
C VAL A 260 6.34 14.26 7.03
N CYS A 261 7.12 14.72 8.02
CA CYS A 261 7.52 16.10 8.20
C CYS A 261 8.73 16.51 7.36
N SER A 262 9.67 15.58 7.09
CA SER A 262 11.00 15.91 6.57
C SER A 262 11.30 15.23 5.23
N LYS A 263 10.32 15.27 4.31
CA LYS A 263 10.32 14.50 3.04
C LYS A 263 11.51 14.76 2.13
N SER A 264 12.08 15.97 2.15
CA SER A 264 13.31 16.32 1.42
C SER A 264 14.50 15.50 1.87
N ASN A 265 14.55 15.15 3.16
CA ASN A 265 15.67 14.51 3.82
C ASN A 265 15.56 12.97 3.77
N ILE A 266 14.60 12.40 3.04
CA ILE A 266 14.39 10.95 2.94
C ILE A 266 15.65 10.18 2.49
N LYS A 267 16.53 10.79 1.68
CA LYS A 267 17.82 10.20 1.30
C LYS A 267 18.87 10.23 2.44
N LEU A 268 18.84 11.24 3.30
CA LEU A 268 19.68 11.30 4.51
C LEU A 268 19.26 10.19 5.48
N PHE A 269 17.96 10.02 5.69
CA PHE A 269 17.41 8.95 6.53
C PHE A 269 17.70 7.55 5.96
N GLN A 270 17.61 7.36 4.63
CA GLN A 270 18.05 6.12 3.99
C GLN A 270 19.56 5.86 4.21
N HIS A 271 20.40 6.89 4.15
CA HIS A 271 21.82 6.78 4.47
C HIS A 271 22.04 6.41 5.95
N GLY A 272 21.29 6.99 6.88
CA GLY A 272 21.30 6.64 8.30
C GLY A 272 21.04 5.15 8.55
N ILE A 273 19.94 4.60 8.00
CA ILE A 273 19.66 3.16 8.14
C ILE A 273 20.73 2.31 7.45
N ARG A 274 21.15 2.65 6.22
CA ARG A 274 22.23 1.96 5.49
C ARG A 274 23.53 1.89 6.30
N THR A 275 23.86 2.93 7.06
CA THR A 275 25.00 2.95 7.99
C THR A 275 24.76 2.03 9.19
N ARG A 276 23.61 2.14 9.88
CA ARG A 276 23.27 1.27 11.03
C ARG A 276 23.27 -0.23 10.70
N VAL A 277 22.91 -0.61 9.46
CA VAL A 277 22.83 -2.03 9.05
C VAL A 277 24.04 -2.53 8.29
N LYS A 278 25.06 -1.69 8.02
CA LYS A 278 26.17 -2.02 7.08
C LYS A 278 26.76 -3.44 7.26
N PRO A 279 27.14 -3.92 8.46
CA PRO A 279 27.74 -5.26 8.61
C PRO A 279 26.81 -6.43 8.26
N LYS A 280 25.49 -6.21 8.33
CA LYS A 280 24.43 -7.20 8.05
C LYS A 280 24.11 -7.30 6.55
N ILE A 281 24.41 -6.25 5.78
CA ILE A 281 24.15 -6.17 4.33
C ILE A 281 25.43 -6.01 3.50
N ASP A 282 26.59 -6.26 4.11
CA ASP A 282 27.89 -6.22 3.43
C ASP A 282 27.98 -7.36 2.38
N GLY A 283 28.70 -7.10 1.27
CA GLY A 283 28.59 -7.91 0.05
C GLY A 283 27.24 -7.82 -0.70
N GLY A 284 26.23 -7.15 -0.13
CA GLY A 284 24.89 -7.03 -0.71
C GLY A 284 24.80 -6.04 -1.86
N ARG A 285 24.07 -6.42 -2.93
CA ARG A 285 23.83 -5.61 -4.13
C ARG A 285 22.43 -5.02 -4.13
N VAL A 286 22.32 -3.69 -4.25
CA VAL A 286 21.04 -3.02 -4.50
C VAL A 286 20.52 -3.45 -5.88
N ILE A 287 19.36 -4.11 -5.90
CA ILE A 287 18.70 -4.58 -7.14
C ILE A 287 17.51 -3.71 -7.54
N LYS A 288 16.99 -2.88 -6.63
CA LYS A 288 15.92 -1.91 -6.91
C LYS A 288 15.92 -0.78 -5.89
N VAL A 289 15.71 0.45 -6.34
CA VAL A 289 15.46 1.62 -5.49
C VAL A 289 14.02 2.04 -5.71
N GLU A 290 13.28 2.27 -4.63
CA GLU A 290 11.82 2.40 -4.66
C GLU A 290 11.33 3.51 -3.70
N ALA A 291 10.32 4.29 -4.11
CA ALA A 291 9.68 5.28 -3.23
C ALA A 291 8.17 5.38 -3.48
N HIS A 292 7.38 5.65 -2.44
CA HIS A 292 5.93 5.82 -2.56
C HIS A 292 5.34 6.71 -1.45
N PRO A 293 4.39 7.60 -1.75
CA PRO A 293 3.60 8.26 -0.70
C PRO A 293 2.70 7.24 0.01
N ILE A 294 2.69 7.29 1.34
CA ILE A 294 1.79 6.52 2.21
C ILE A 294 0.82 7.52 2.85
N PRO A 295 -0.51 7.37 2.72
CA PRO A 295 -1.46 8.26 3.38
C PRO A 295 -1.54 7.94 4.88
N GLU A 296 -1.66 8.95 5.73
CA GLU A 296 -1.64 8.74 7.19
C GLU A 296 -3.01 8.84 7.87
N HIS A 297 -4.04 9.31 7.19
CA HIS A 297 -5.39 9.38 7.77
C HIS A 297 -6.48 9.25 6.70
N PRO A 298 -7.69 8.80 7.08
CA PRO A 298 -8.83 8.76 6.17
C PRO A 298 -9.14 10.13 5.55
N ARG A 299 -9.51 10.16 4.27
CA ARG A 299 -9.96 11.40 3.60
C ARG A 299 -11.24 11.95 4.25
N PRO A 300 -11.49 13.28 4.20
CA PRO A 300 -12.73 13.88 4.65
C PRO A 300 -13.97 13.27 3.99
N ILE A 301 -13.90 12.95 2.69
CA ILE A 301 -14.98 12.33 1.92
C ILE A 301 -14.46 11.00 1.36
N ARG A 302 -15.18 9.92 1.64
CA ARG A 302 -14.82 8.53 1.26
C ARG A 302 -15.89 7.83 0.44
N VAL A 303 -17.08 8.44 0.37
CA VAL A 303 -18.22 8.08 -0.48
C VAL A 303 -18.81 9.39 -1.01
N ARG A 304 -19.15 9.45 -2.31
CA ARG A 304 -19.93 10.54 -2.93
C ARG A 304 -20.60 10.06 -4.22
N GLY A 305 -21.89 10.31 -4.38
CA GLY A 305 -22.73 9.62 -5.36
C GLY A 305 -22.57 8.10 -5.23
N ARG A 306 -22.55 7.39 -6.37
CA ARG A 306 -22.23 5.96 -6.42
C ARG A 306 -20.72 5.72 -6.58
N VAL A 307 -19.90 6.51 -5.90
CA VAL A 307 -18.43 6.36 -5.86
C VAL A 307 -17.99 6.14 -4.42
N ALA A 308 -17.27 5.04 -4.18
CA ALA A 308 -16.62 4.72 -2.91
C ALA A 308 -15.10 4.67 -3.09
N LEU A 309 -14.35 5.14 -2.09
CA LEU A 309 -12.89 5.01 -2.05
C LEU A 309 -12.49 3.87 -1.09
N VAL A 310 -11.43 3.13 -1.40
CA VAL A 310 -10.89 2.01 -0.58
C VAL A 310 -9.36 2.09 -0.42
N GLY A 311 -8.81 1.43 0.60
CA GLY A 311 -7.36 1.36 0.87
C GLY A 311 -6.66 2.72 0.91
N ASP A 312 -5.49 2.81 0.28
CA ASP A 312 -4.72 4.07 0.16
C ASP A 312 -5.54 5.24 -0.42
N ALA A 313 -6.46 4.99 -1.35
CA ALA A 313 -7.27 6.04 -1.96
C ALA A 313 -8.22 6.67 -0.92
N ALA A 314 -8.77 5.86 -0.01
CA ALA A 314 -9.55 6.31 1.14
C ALA A 314 -8.70 6.85 2.30
N GLY A 315 -7.42 6.48 2.39
CA GLY A 315 -6.52 6.81 3.50
C GLY A 315 -6.46 5.75 4.60
N TYR A 316 -6.73 4.49 4.27
CA TYR A 316 -6.75 3.36 5.22
C TYR A 316 -5.40 2.66 5.34
N VAL A 317 -4.42 3.40 5.82
CA VAL A 317 -3.14 2.85 6.33
C VAL A 317 -3.03 3.25 7.80
N THR A 318 -2.64 2.34 8.67
CA THR A 318 -2.54 2.66 10.10
C THR A 318 -1.26 3.42 10.43
N LYS A 319 -1.43 4.47 11.23
CA LYS A 319 -0.34 5.15 11.94
C LYS A 319 0.41 4.20 12.88
N CYS A 320 1.57 4.65 13.36
CA CYS A 320 2.55 3.87 14.14
C CYS A 320 3.20 2.70 13.36
N SER A 321 2.44 1.90 12.61
CA SER A 321 2.92 0.68 11.93
C SER A 321 3.01 0.75 10.39
N GLY A 322 2.56 1.84 9.77
CA GLY A 322 2.55 2.01 8.30
C GLY A 322 1.76 0.95 7.53
N GLU A 323 0.92 0.16 8.21
CA GLU A 323 0.35 -1.05 7.66
C GLU A 323 -0.86 -0.74 6.78
N GLY A 324 -0.73 -1.07 5.49
CA GLY A 324 -1.79 -0.83 4.50
C GLY A 324 -2.34 -2.07 3.83
N ILE A 325 -1.64 -3.21 3.81
CA ILE A 325 -2.01 -4.33 2.91
C ILE A 325 -3.33 -4.98 3.35
N TYR A 326 -3.45 -5.36 4.63
CA TYR A 326 -4.69 -5.92 5.18
C TYR A 326 -5.86 -4.93 5.06
N PHE A 327 -5.68 -3.69 5.53
CA PHE A 327 -6.73 -2.69 5.52
C PHE A 327 -7.17 -2.29 4.09
N ALA A 328 -6.26 -2.31 3.11
CA ALA A 328 -6.58 -2.18 1.70
C ALA A 328 -7.46 -3.33 1.21
N ALA A 329 -7.01 -4.59 1.33
CA ALA A 329 -7.77 -5.74 0.89
C ALA A 329 -9.15 -5.84 1.59
N LYS A 330 -9.18 -5.55 2.89
CA LYS A 330 -10.39 -5.62 3.72
C LYS A 330 -11.40 -4.52 3.41
N SER A 331 -10.98 -3.27 3.22
CA SER A 331 -11.89 -2.21 2.77
C SER A 331 -12.41 -2.47 1.37
N GLY A 332 -11.55 -2.98 0.48
CA GLY A 332 -11.93 -3.47 -0.85
C GLY A 332 -13.08 -4.48 -0.78
N ARG A 333 -12.87 -5.59 -0.08
CA ARG A 333 -13.91 -6.63 0.05
C ARG A 333 -15.18 -6.12 0.70
N ILE A 334 -15.10 -5.39 1.83
CA ILE A 334 -16.29 -4.85 2.51
C ILE A 334 -17.07 -3.91 1.59
N CYS A 335 -16.40 -3.12 0.74
CA CYS A 335 -17.05 -2.28 -0.26
C CYS A 335 -17.75 -3.10 -1.37
N GLY A 336 -17.11 -4.18 -1.84
CA GLY A 336 -17.71 -5.09 -2.82
C GLY A 336 -18.95 -5.81 -2.28
N GLU A 337 -18.83 -6.44 -1.10
CA GLU A 337 -19.94 -7.04 -0.34
C GLU A 337 -21.11 -6.06 -0.15
N ALA A 338 -20.80 -4.82 0.22
CA ALA A 338 -21.80 -3.78 0.47
C ALA A 338 -22.55 -3.35 -0.80
N ILE A 339 -21.85 -3.19 -1.93
CA ILE A 339 -22.47 -2.89 -3.22
C ILE A 339 -23.38 -4.05 -3.65
N VAL A 340 -22.90 -5.30 -3.56
CA VAL A 340 -23.69 -6.51 -3.89
C VAL A 340 -24.96 -6.59 -3.04
N LYS A 341 -24.86 -6.34 -1.72
CA LYS A 341 -26.01 -6.33 -0.82
C LYS A 341 -26.99 -5.20 -1.17
N ALA A 342 -26.51 -3.99 -1.38
CA ALA A 342 -27.34 -2.83 -1.70
C ALA A 342 -28.04 -2.93 -3.06
N SER A 343 -27.41 -3.60 -4.03
CA SER A 343 -27.92 -3.81 -5.39
C SER A 343 -28.70 -5.11 -5.57
N GLU A 344 -28.94 -5.88 -4.49
CA GLU A 344 -29.59 -7.20 -4.51
C GLU A 344 -28.98 -8.14 -5.58
N GLY A 345 -27.65 -8.26 -5.60
CA GLY A 345 -26.93 -9.10 -6.58
C GLY A 345 -26.74 -8.46 -7.96
N GLY A 346 -26.92 -7.14 -8.05
CA GLY A 346 -26.81 -6.34 -9.27
C GLY A 346 -28.13 -6.04 -9.97
N GLU A 347 -29.27 -6.47 -9.44
CA GLU A 347 -30.60 -6.22 -10.03
C GLU A 347 -31.13 -4.79 -9.80
N LYS A 348 -30.52 -4.03 -8.87
CA LYS A 348 -30.96 -2.67 -8.49
C LYS A 348 -29.83 -1.64 -8.48
N MET A 349 -30.18 -0.42 -8.83
CA MET A 349 -29.33 0.77 -8.66
C MET A 349 -29.22 1.15 -7.18
N ILE A 350 -28.04 1.64 -6.78
CA ILE A 350 -27.73 2.04 -5.39
C ILE A 350 -27.62 3.57 -5.25
N SER A 351 -27.72 4.08 -4.02
CA SER A 351 -27.54 5.50 -3.68
C SER A 351 -26.21 5.81 -2.97
N GLU A 352 -25.93 7.09 -2.70
CA GLU A 352 -24.83 7.49 -1.81
C GLU A 352 -25.09 6.99 -0.37
N GLU A 353 -26.35 6.95 0.03
CA GLU A 353 -26.87 6.53 1.33
C GLU A 353 -26.68 5.03 1.56
N ASP A 354 -26.82 4.21 0.52
CA ASP A 354 -26.52 2.77 0.58
C ASP A 354 -25.02 2.52 0.79
N LEU A 355 -24.16 3.24 0.05
CA LEU A 355 -22.71 3.16 0.24
C LEU A 355 -22.27 3.68 1.63
N LYS A 356 -22.93 4.71 2.17
CA LYS A 356 -22.73 5.17 3.55
C LYS A 356 -23.13 4.09 4.55
N ARG A 357 -24.31 3.48 4.38
CA ARG A 357 -24.92 2.52 5.32
C ARG A 357 -24.23 1.17 5.32
N GLU A 358 -24.01 0.57 4.15
CA GLU A 358 -23.56 -0.81 4.01
C GLU A 358 -22.02 -0.94 3.98
N TYR A 359 -21.31 0.07 3.45
CA TYR A 359 -19.85 0.09 3.39
C TYR A 359 -19.24 1.00 4.47
N LEU A 360 -19.49 2.31 4.41
CA LEU A 360 -18.70 3.28 5.17
C LEU A 360 -18.88 3.13 6.67
N ARG A 361 -20.13 2.97 7.12
CA ARG A 361 -20.46 2.67 8.52
C ARG A 361 -19.88 1.32 8.96
N LYS A 362 -20.06 0.25 8.18
CA LYS A 362 -19.51 -1.10 8.47
C LYS A 362 -17.97 -1.10 8.58
N TRP A 363 -17.30 -0.17 7.91
CA TRP A 363 -15.87 0.07 8.08
C TRP A 363 -15.54 0.87 9.34
N ASP A 364 -16.17 2.03 9.55
CA ASP A 364 -15.88 2.92 10.67
C ASP A 364 -16.26 2.30 12.02
N ASP A 365 -17.45 1.68 12.14
CA ASP A 365 -17.92 0.96 13.33
C ASP A 365 -16.92 -0.16 13.75
N LYS A 366 -16.17 -0.73 12.79
CA LYS A 366 -15.19 -1.80 13.04
C LYS A 366 -13.76 -1.30 13.32
N TYR A 367 -13.30 -0.24 12.65
CA TYR A 367 -11.89 0.13 12.64
C TYR A 367 -11.57 1.53 13.18
N PHE A 368 -12.56 2.42 13.41
CA PHE A 368 -12.32 3.78 13.89
C PHE A 368 -11.51 3.81 15.19
N THR A 369 -11.90 3.02 16.19
CA THR A 369 -11.21 2.93 17.49
C THR A 369 -9.76 2.44 17.34
N THR A 370 -9.51 1.46 16.47
CA THR A 370 -8.16 0.96 16.17
C THR A 370 -7.29 2.04 15.55
N PHE A 371 -7.80 2.77 14.55
CA PHE A 371 -7.07 3.88 13.94
C PHE A 371 -6.81 5.01 14.95
N LYS A 372 -7.79 5.37 15.79
CA LYS A 372 -7.63 6.39 16.85
C LYS A 372 -6.60 6.01 17.90
N PHE A 373 -6.55 4.74 18.32
CA PHE A 373 -5.54 4.23 19.25
C PHE A 373 -4.12 4.33 18.66
N LEU A 374 -3.93 3.86 17.43
CA LEU A 374 -2.63 3.91 16.75
C LEU A 374 -2.18 5.36 16.42
N ASP A 375 -3.13 6.26 16.17
CA ASP A 375 -2.92 7.71 16.07
C ASP A 375 -2.33 8.32 17.35
N ILE A 376 -2.74 7.82 18.52
CA ILE A 376 -2.23 8.25 19.83
C ILE A 376 -0.84 7.65 20.07
N LEU A 377 -0.64 6.36 19.78
CA LEU A 377 0.68 5.71 19.95
C LEU A 377 1.77 6.40 19.13
N GLN A 378 1.51 6.78 17.86
CA GLN A 378 2.52 7.49 17.07
C GLN A 378 2.87 8.85 17.69
N LYS A 379 1.86 9.62 18.15
CA LYS A 379 2.09 10.92 18.79
C LYS A 379 2.90 10.82 20.09
N VAL A 380 2.68 9.78 20.88
CA VAL A 380 3.41 9.56 22.15
C VAL A 380 4.85 9.15 21.86
N PHE A 381 5.06 8.10 21.06
CA PHE A 381 6.36 7.43 20.97
C PHE A 381 7.30 7.94 19.86
N TYR A 382 6.78 8.63 18.84
CA TYR A 382 7.58 9.11 17.70
C TYR A 382 7.87 10.62 17.76
N GLY A 383 7.53 11.30 18.87
CA GLY A 383 7.78 12.73 19.06
C GLY A 383 9.23 13.10 19.42
N SER A 384 10.02 12.17 19.99
CA SER A 384 11.42 12.42 20.38
C SER A 384 12.22 11.12 20.46
N ASN A 385 13.56 11.23 20.51
CA ASN A 385 14.41 10.06 20.77
C ASN A 385 14.18 9.48 22.17
N ALA A 386 13.98 10.30 23.20
CA ALA A 386 13.63 9.83 24.54
C ALA A 386 12.33 8.99 24.56
N ALA A 387 11.32 9.39 23.79
CA ALA A 387 10.09 8.61 23.66
C ALA A 387 10.29 7.30 22.88
N ARG A 388 11.23 7.27 21.92
CA ARG A 388 11.62 6.04 21.20
C ARG A 388 12.39 5.06 22.07
N GLU A 389 13.31 5.53 22.93
CA GLU A 389 13.95 4.67 23.94
C GLU A 389 12.90 3.99 24.81
N ALA A 390 11.92 4.75 25.30
CA ALA A 390 10.82 4.22 26.09
C ALA A 390 9.96 3.20 25.32
N LEU A 391 9.69 3.43 24.03
CA LEU A 391 9.01 2.44 23.18
C LEU A 391 9.79 1.12 23.11
N VAL A 392 11.12 1.17 22.94
CA VAL A 392 11.95 -0.05 22.87
C VAL A 392 12.01 -0.74 24.24
N GLU A 393 12.17 -0.01 25.35
CA GLU A 393 12.12 -0.59 26.71
C GLU A 393 10.79 -1.31 26.95
N LEU A 394 9.65 -0.69 26.62
CA LEU A 394 8.31 -1.25 26.81
C LEU A 394 8.08 -2.50 25.95
N CYS A 395 8.65 -2.56 24.74
CA CYS A 395 8.63 -3.76 23.92
C CYS A 395 9.40 -4.95 24.56
N GLY A 396 10.21 -4.72 25.60
CA GLY A 396 10.84 -5.79 26.39
C GLY A 396 9.87 -6.55 27.31
N ASP A 397 8.71 -5.97 27.65
CA ASP A 397 7.71 -6.57 28.54
C ASP A 397 6.83 -7.59 27.79
N GLU A 398 6.73 -8.81 28.28
CA GLU A 398 5.98 -9.91 27.64
C GLU A 398 4.47 -9.63 27.53
N TYR A 399 3.89 -8.83 28.43
CA TYR A 399 2.50 -8.39 28.29
C TYR A 399 2.35 -7.48 27.07
N VAL A 400 3.28 -6.54 26.88
CA VAL A 400 3.31 -5.65 25.70
C VAL A 400 3.55 -6.44 24.42
N GLN A 401 4.45 -7.43 24.43
CA GLN A 401 4.66 -8.33 23.28
C GLN A 401 3.36 -9.06 22.91
N ARG A 402 2.73 -9.76 23.87
CA ARG A 402 1.51 -10.52 23.63
C ARG A 402 0.36 -9.64 23.15
N MET A 403 0.07 -8.53 23.85
CA MET A 403 -1.01 -7.61 23.47
C MET A 403 -0.80 -7.04 22.06
N THR A 404 0.46 -6.79 21.67
CA THR A 404 0.81 -6.32 20.32
C THR A 404 0.66 -7.42 19.27
N PHE A 405 1.15 -8.64 19.51
CA PHE A 405 1.04 -9.75 18.55
C PHE A 405 -0.39 -10.24 18.37
N ASP A 406 -1.16 -10.44 19.45
CA ASP A 406 -2.58 -10.80 19.32
C ASP A 406 -3.36 -9.70 18.56
N SER A 407 -3.05 -8.42 18.81
CA SER A 407 -3.66 -7.31 18.08
C SER A 407 -3.22 -7.22 16.61
N TYR A 408 -1.93 -7.48 16.33
CA TYR A 408 -1.37 -7.40 14.99
C TYR A 408 -1.77 -8.60 14.12
N LEU A 409 -1.66 -9.83 14.61
CA LEU A 409 -1.86 -11.04 13.81
C LEU A 409 -3.34 -11.32 13.52
N TYR A 410 -4.25 -10.88 14.41
CA TYR A 410 -5.69 -11.13 14.29
C TYR A 410 -6.56 -9.89 14.04
N LYS A 411 -5.99 -8.69 14.09
CA LYS A 411 -6.67 -7.39 13.85
C LYS A 411 -7.94 -7.18 14.67
N LYS A 412 -7.89 -7.64 15.92
CA LYS A 412 -8.86 -7.41 17.01
C LYS A 412 -8.11 -6.71 18.13
N LEU A 413 -8.75 -5.88 18.94
CA LEU A 413 -8.11 -5.42 20.18
C LEU A 413 -7.92 -6.63 21.10
N ALA A 414 -6.69 -6.88 21.54
CA ALA A 414 -6.39 -7.97 22.46
C ALA A 414 -7.14 -7.80 23.79
N SER A 415 -7.61 -8.91 24.37
CA SER A 415 -8.35 -8.92 25.63
C SER A 415 -7.42 -8.71 26.82
N GLY A 416 -7.27 -7.45 27.24
CA GLY A 416 -6.45 -7.06 28.38
C GLY A 416 -7.01 -7.50 29.73
N ASN A 417 -6.13 -7.56 30.73
CA ASN A 417 -6.51 -7.64 32.14
C ASN A 417 -6.30 -6.25 32.76
N ARG A 418 -7.36 -5.68 33.34
CA ARG A 418 -7.39 -4.30 33.88
C ARG A 418 -6.22 -3.96 34.81
N LEU A 419 -5.71 -4.92 35.59
CA LEU A 419 -4.54 -4.73 36.45
C LEU A 419 -3.23 -4.65 35.65
N ASN A 420 -3.08 -5.49 34.63
CA ASN A 420 -1.91 -5.48 33.74
C ASN A 420 -1.95 -4.28 32.78
N ASP A 421 -3.14 -3.84 32.34
CA ASP A 421 -3.31 -2.63 31.54
C ASP A 421 -2.93 -1.38 32.36
N ALA A 422 -3.36 -1.30 33.62
CA ALA A 422 -2.94 -0.24 34.54
C ALA A 422 -1.41 -0.28 34.80
N LYS A 423 -0.84 -1.48 35.00
CA LYS A 423 0.62 -1.67 35.12
C LYS A 423 1.36 -1.22 33.86
N MET A 424 0.86 -1.54 32.67
CA MET A 424 1.43 -1.14 31.39
C MET A 424 1.43 0.39 31.22
N VAL A 425 0.35 1.08 31.64
CA VAL A 425 0.29 2.54 31.66
C VAL A 425 1.30 3.13 32.66
N MET A 426 1.40 2.59 33.87
CA MET A 426 2.39 3.05 34.87
C MET A 426 3.84 2.81 34.42
N ASN A 427 4.13 1.65 33.82
CA ASN A 427 5.42 1.35 33.20
C ASN A 427 5.73 2.35 32.08
N THR A 428 4.74 2.67 31.24
CA THR A 428 4.88 3.64 30.14
C THR A 428 5.25 5.03 30.66
N ILE A 429 4.55 5.51 31.70
CA ILE A 429 4.85 6.80 32.34
C ILE A 429 6.26 6.77 32.97
N SER A 430 6.60 5.70 33.71
CA SER A 430 7.91 5.55 34.36
C SER A 430 9.08 5.56 33.36
N SER A 431 8.95 4.79 32.27
CA SER A 431 9.93 4.72 31.19
C SER A 431 10.06 6.08 30.47
N LEU A 432 8.95 6.71 30.09
CA LEU A 432 8.95 8.05 29.48
C LEU A 432 9.62 9.09 30.40
N VAL A 433 9.38 9.08 31.71
CA VAL A 433 10.06 9.98 32.65
C VAL A 433 11.57 9.70 32.69
N ARG A 434 11.97 8.42 32.83
CA ARG A 434 13.38 8.03 32.90
C ARG A 434 14.15 8.39 31.63
N CYS A 435 13.62 8.06 30.46
CA CYS A 435 14.24 8.37 29.18
C CYS A 435 14.28 9.88 28.88
N ASN A 436 13.32 10.67 29.36
CA ASN A 436 13.39 12.14 29.24
C ASN A 436 14.46 12.76 30.15
N ILE A 437 14.73 12.18 31.33
CA ILE A 437 15.83 12.62 32.21
C ILE A 437 17.17 12.27 31.53
N MET A 438 17.38 11.01 31.16
CA MET A 438 18.59 10.55 30.47
C MET A 438 18.83 11.28 29.15
N GLY A 439 17.77 11.58 28.39
CA GLY A 439 17.86 12.35 27.13
C GLY A 439 18.45 13.75 27.36
N ARG A 440 18.00 14.46 28.39
CA ARG A 440 18.55 15.78 28.76
C ARG A 440 20.00 15.71 29.21
N GLU A 441 20.40 14.65 29.93
CA GLU A 441 21.78 14.44 30.37
C GLU A 441 22.72 14.15 29.18
N VAL A 442 22.25 13.36 28.21
CA VAL A 442 22.98 13.06 26.96
C VAL A 442 23.07 14.30 26.07
N GLU A 443 21.99 15.06 25.91
CA GLU A 443 21.99 16.34 25.16
C GLU A 443 22.94 17.36 25.79
N ALA A 444 22.88 17.56 27.12
CA ALA A 444 23.79 18.45 27.83
C ALA A 444 25.26 17.99 27.78
N SER A 445 25.51 16.67 27.74
CA SER A 445 26.86 16.11 27.58
C SER A 445 27.38 16.31 26.16
N ALA A 446 26.57 16.04 25.14
CA ALA A 446 26.91 16.26 23.74
C ALA A 446 27.17 17.76 23.46
N GLN A 447 26.36 18.65 24.03
CA GLN A 447 26.52 20.10 23.89
C GLN A 447 27.81 20.60 24.56
N LYS A 448 28.21 20.04 25.71
CA LYS A 448 29.52 20.30 26.36
C LYS A 448 30.73 19.75 25.58
N ILE A 449 30.54 18.71 24.76
CA ILE A 449 31.58 18.17 23.88
C ILE A 449 31.70 19.05 22.63
N LEU A 450 30.56 19.42 22.02
CA LEU A 450 30.50 20.32 20.86
C LEU A 450 30.90 21.77 21.18
N SER A 451 30.93 22.18 22.45
CA SER A 451 31.50 23.46 22.89
C SER A 451 32.98 23.37 23.30
N ARG A 452 33.68 22.29 22.91
CA ARG A 452 35.11 22.04 23.16
C ARG A 452 35.86 21.64 21.88
N VAL A 453 35.21 21.79 20.73
CA VAL A 453 35.71 21.60 19.36
C VAL A 453 35.46 22.89 18.60
#